data_AF-A0A380SXW5-F1
#
_entry.id   AF-A0A380SXW5-F1
#
_cell.length_a   1.000
_cell.length_b   1.000
_cell.length_c   1.000
_cell.angle_alpha   90.00
_cell.angle_beta   90.00
_cell.angle_gamma   90.00
#
_symmetry.space_group_name_H-M   'P 1'
#
loop_
_entity.id
_entity.type
_entity.pdbx_description
1 polymer ?
#
loop_
_entity_poly.entity_id
_entity_poly.type
_entity_poly.pdbx_seq_one_letter_code
_entity_poly.pdbx_strand_id
1 'polypeptide(L)'
;MGQLGNFMSAVTFLALLAGGGIVNGVIKYVAEYRLRPHALVRFITAAKTYSLFMCLLVFVVGVLFSKPISGYVFKQEGYYWIILILSVAQFGFAFSNLVTGTSNGLHDTKTYALIQVIGNLLVIPLAWVLIRYFQFAGAAISVVLFYLVYSFPALFFYYRFSLKQHIRGWSFDRGQFKSLMSFSMMACVGAISVPLVEIVVRSALVHEVGYAAAGIWQASIKLASAYMGFFVVFFAAYFMPLVSAQKDSAYIGGLVFKFMRIAAGVFLVGGGAFYVLRDNLIPLFLSPEFFELSDLIGYQLAGDFFRVVSYVIAFVIVAKASLKLYLISEITQGLMFCSLSLLAINVGWGVKGVFYAHVVMNIIYFLCMLIGFFVYLKRREASHAVG
;
A
#
# COMPACT_ATOMS: atom_id res chain seq x y z
N MET A 1 1.55 -25.64 4.72
CA MET A 1 0.83 -24.34 4.74
C MET A 1 1.77 -23.14 4.98
N GLY A 2 2.71 -23.18 5.94
CA GLY A 2 3.63 -22.06 6.20
C GLY A 2 4.54 -21.64 5.04
N GLN A 3 4.99 -22.58 4.19
CA GLN A 3 5.82 -22.27 3.00
C GLN A 3 5.07 -21.42 1.96
N LEU A 4 3.77 -21.69 1.74
CA LEU A 4 2.95 -20.91 0.81
C LEU A 4 2.75 -19.48 1.34
N GLY A 5 2.57 -19.33 2.66
CA GLY A 5 2.47 -18.02 3.32
C GLY A 5 3.74 -17.18 3.18
N ASN A 6 4.92 -17.78 3.39
CA ASN A 6 6.20 -17.10 3.17
C ASN A 6 6.40 -16.70 1.70
N PHE A 7 5.99 -17.57 0.77
CA PHE A 7 6.01 -17.25 -0.66
C PHE A 7 5.07 -16.10 -1.00
N MET A 8 3.83 -16.10 -0.51
CA MET A 8 2.88 -15.00 -0.71
C MET A 8 3.46 -13.66 -0.23
N SER A 9 4.10 -13.64 0.94
CA SER A 9 4.76 -12.43 1.45
C SER A 9 5.91 -11.97 0.56
N ALA A 10 6.77 -12.88 0.11
CA ALA A 10 7.89 -12.58 -0.78
C ALA A 10 7.42 -12.08 -2.15
N VAL A 11 6.40 -12.72 -2.73
CA VAL A 11 5.78 -12.30 -3.99
C VAL A 11 5.12 -10.94 -3.84
N THR A 12 4.39 -10.70 -2.75
CA THR A 12 3.75 -9.41 -2.49
C THR A 12 4.80 -8.30 -2.38
N PHE A 13 5.93 -8.58 -1.70
CA PHE A 13 7.05 -7.64 -1.60
C PHE A 13 7.70 -7.36 -2.96
N LEU A 14 7.98 -8.40 -3.76
CA LEU A 14 8.54 -8.23 -5.11
C LEU A 14 7.56 -7.53 -6.06
N ALA A 15 6.26 -7.80 -5.91
CA ALA A 15 5.21 -7.13 -6.68
C ALA A 15 5.09 -5.65 -6.27
N LEU A 16 5.19 -5.31 -4.99
CA LEU A 16 5.24 -3.92 -4.52
C LEU A 16 6.39 -3.12 -5.17
N LEU A 17 7.52 -3.79 -5.42
CA LEU A 17 8.68 -3.19 -6.09
C LEU A 17 8.59 -3.23 -7.62
N ALA A 18 7.68 -4.01 -8.19
CA ALA A 18 7.57 -4.15 -9.63
C ALA A 18 7.10 -2.84 -10.30
N GLY A 19 7.88 -2.38 -11.27
CA GLY A 19 7.75 -1.05 -11.87
C GLY A 19 8.27 0.09 -10.98
N GLY A 20 8.97 -0.22 -9.88
CA GLY A 20 9.56 0.72 -8.93
C GLY A 20 8.61 1.20 -7.83
N GLY A 21 7.41 0.63 -7.68
CA GLY A 21 6.44 1.13 -6.68
C GLY A 21 5.94 2.56 -6.96
N ILE A 22 6.01 3.00 -8.22
CA ILE A 22 5.76 4.40 -8.61
C ILE A 22 4.30 4.74 -8.88
N VAL A 23 3.34 3.82 -8.69
CA VAL A 23 1.92 3.99 -9.07
C VAL A 23 1.35 5.30 -8.53
N ASN A 24 1.56 5.57 -7.23
CA ASN A 24 1.13 6.82 -6.59
C ASN A 24 1.83 8.05 -7.20
N GLY A 25 3.10 7.93 -7.58
CA GLY A 25 3.83 8.99 -8.29
C GLY A 25 3.24 9.28 -9.68
N VAL A 26 2.88 8.24 -10.42
CA VAL A 26 2.21 8.35 -11.72
C VAL A 26 0.87 9.06 -11.55
N ILE A 27 0.05 8.62 -10.59
CA ILE A 27 -1.25 9.25 -10.28
C ILE A 27 -1.07 10.75 -10.00
N LYS A 28 -0.13 11.12 -9.12
CA LYS A 28 0.15 12.53 -8.79
C LYS A 28 0.48 13.35 -10.03
N TYR A 29 1.52 12.95 -10.76
CA TYR A 29 2.08 13.79 -11.82
C TYR A 29 1.19 13.80 -13.07
N VAL A 30 0.46 12.70 -13.34
CA VAL A 30 -0.58 12.68 -14.37
C VAL A 30 -1.71 13.64 -14.01
N ALA A 31 -2.17 13.65 -12.76
CA ALA A 31 -3.17 14.62 -12.30
C ALA A 31 -2.67 16.07 -12.40
N GLU A 32 -1.40 16.31 -12.05
CA GLU A 32 -0.75 17.62 -12.13
C GLU A 32 -0.57 18.13 -13.57
N TYR A 33 -0.23 17.23 -14.52
CA TYR A 33 0.00 17.58 -15.92
C TYR A 33 -1.23 17.40 -16.82
N ARG A 34 -2.40 17.07 -16.27
CA ARG A 34 -3.63 16.78 -17.04
C ARG A 34 -3.99 17.86 -18.06
N LEU A 35 -3.82 19.13 -17.71
CA LEU A 35 -4.13 20.28 -18.58
C LEU A 35 -2.99 20.65 -19.55
N ARG A 36 -1.89 19.87 -19.58
CA ARG A 36 -0.67 20.15 -20.36
C ARG A 36 -0.24 18.91 -21.15
N PRO A 37 -0.82 18.66 -22.34
CA PRO A 37 -0.67 17.39 -23.05
C PRO A 37 0.79 17.04 -23.40
N HIS A 38 1.62 18.02 -23.78
CA HIS A 38 3.04 17.77 -24.05
C HIS A 38 3.84 17.36 -22.80
N ALA A 39 3.60 18.04 -21.67
CA ALA A 39 4.25 17.71 -20.41
C ALA A 39 3.80 16.33 -19.90
N LEU A 40 2.51 16.01 -20.07
CA LEU A 40 1.93 14.71 -19.73
C LEU A 40 2.57 13.57 -20.53
N VAL A 41 2.67 13.71 -21.86
CA VAL A 41 3.30 12.69 -22.72
C VAL A 41 4.76 12.50 -22.36
N ARG A 42 5.52 13.60 -22.14
CA ARG A 42 6.92 13.53 -21.72
C ARG A 42 7.06 12.78 -20.39
N PHE A 43 6.21 13.09 -19.41
CA PHE A 43 6.20 12.42 -18.11
C PHE A 43 5.85 10.94 -18.22
N ILE A 44 4.79 10.56 -18.93
CA ILE A 44 4.41 9.14 -19.10
C ILE A 44 5.54 8.37 -19.80
N THR A 45 6.22 8.98 -20.77
CA THR A 45 7.37 8.37 -21.46
C THR A 45 8.56 8.16 -20.51
N ALA A 46 8.85 9.12 -19.63
CA ALA A 46 9.87 8.98 -18.60
C ALA A 46 9.49 7.94 -17.54
N ALA A 47 8.22 7.92 -17.09
CA ALA A 47 7.70 6.91 -16.16
C ALA A 47 7.80 5.50 -16.73
N LYS A 48 7.44 5.31 -18.00
CA LYS A 48 7.66 4.06 -18.73
C LYS A 48 9.13 3.65 -18.73
N THR A 49 10.04 4.57 -19.07
CA THR A 49 11.48 4.31 -19.12
C THR A 49 12.03 3.94 -17.74
N TYR A 50 11.61 4.67 -16.71
CA TYR A 50 11.97 4.41 -15.31
C TYR A 50 11.48 3.05 -14.83
N SER A 51 10.20 2.72 -15.06
CA SER A 51 9.63 1.42 -14.69
C SER A 51 10.35 0.28 -15.40
N LEU A 52 10.68 0.42 -16.69
CA LEU A 52 11.45 -0.59 -17.42
C LEU A 52 12.85 -0.79 -16.84
N PHE A 53 13.54 0.30 -16.48
CA PHE A 53 14.83 0.22 -15.81
C PHE A 53 14.74 -0.51 -14.46
N MET A 54 13.73 -0.20 -13.64
CA MET A 54 13.52 -0.88 -12.36
C MET A 54 13.12 -2.35 -12.54
N CYS A 55 12.29 -2.66 -13.55
CA CYS A 55 11.98 -4.04 -13.90
C CYS A 55 13.24 -4.81 -14.32
N LEU A 56 14.10 -4.20 -15.13
CA LEU A 56 15.35 -4.83 -15.54
C LEU A 56 16.26 -5.09 -14.34
N LEU A 57 16.37 -4.14 -13.40
CA LEU A 57 17.15 -4.31 -12.17
C LEU A 57 16.64 -5.50 -11.35
N VAL A 58 15.33 -5.55 -11.07
CA VAL A 58 14.72 -6.64 -10.31
C VAL A 58 14.80 -7.96 -11.08
N PHE A 59 14.74 -7.94 -12.42
CA PHE A 59 14.93 -9.12 -13.25
C PHE A 59 16.36 -9.67 -13.12
N VAL A 60 17.38 -8.83 -13.25
CA VAL A 60 18.79 -9.24 -13.09
C VAL A 60 19.03 -9.81 -11.69
N VAL A 61 18.55 -9.13 -10.64
CA VAL A 61 18.65 -9.64 -9.26
C VAL A 61 17.92 -10.97 -9.11
N GLY A 62 16.71 -11.09 -9.64
CA GLY A 62 15.91 -12.31 -9.56
C GLY A 62 16.55 -13.49 -10.28
N VAL A 63 17.21 -13.27 -11.43
CA VAL A 63 17.95 -14.31 -12.16
C VAL A 63 19.20 -14.75 -11.39
N LEU A 64 20.04 -13.79 -10.98
CA LEU A 64 21.31 -14.05 -10.30
C LEU A 64 21.12 -14.69 -8.91
N PHE A 65 20.09 -14.27 -8.18
CA PHE A 65 19.82 -14.72 -6.82
C PHE A 65 18.60 -15.67 -6.73
N SER A 66 18.13 -16.24 -7.85
CA SER A 66 16.94 -17.12 -7.88
C SER A 66 17.02 -18.29 -6.89
N LYS A 67 18.16 -18.99 -6.85
CA LYS A 67 18.39 -20.12 -5.93
C LYS A 67 18.43 -19.73 -4.45
N PRO A 68 19.25 -18.75 -4.00
CA PRO A 68 19.25 -18.33 -2.61
C PRO A 68 17.91 -17.72 -2.16
N ILE A 69 17.24 -16.97 -3.03
CA ILE A 69 15.88 -16.47 -2.77
C ILE A 69 14.92 -17.65 -2.58
N SER A 70 14.99 -18.67 -3.44
CA SER A 70 14.17 -19.87 -3.31
C SER A 70 14.46 -20.63 -2.01
N GLY A 71 15.74 -20.79 -1.66
CA GLY A 71 16.17 -21.40 -0.40
C GLY A 71 15.63 -20.66 0.82
N TYR A 72 15.60 -19.32 0.79
CA TYR A 72 15.04 -18.52 1.89
C TYR A 72 13.51 -18.59 1.94
N VAL A 73 12.84 -18.43 0.79
CA VAL A 73 11.38 -18.28 0.70
C VAL A 73 10.68 -19.63 0.84
N PHE A 74 11.14 -20.66 0.13
CA PHE A 74 10.51 -21.98 0.09
C PHE A 74 11.16 -22.99 1.03
N LYS A 75 12.31 -22.66 1.66
CA LYS A 75 13.18 -23.62 2.36
C LYS A 75 13.67 -24.76 1.48
N GLN A 76 13.57 -24.59 0.15
CA GLN A 76 13.95 -25.56 -0.87
C GLN A 76 14.42 -24.80 -2.13
N GLU A 77 15.55 -25.20 -2.69
CA GLU A 77 16.09 -24.56 -3.91
C GLU A 77 15.35 -24.97 -5.19
N GLY A 78 14.59 -26.07 -5.16
CA GLY A 78 13.89 -26.62 -6.33
C GLY A 78 12.81 -25.73 -6.94
N TYR A 79 12.39 -24.65 -6.26
CA TYR A 79 11.39 -23.70 -6.73
C TYR A 79 11.99 -22.41 -7.34
N TYR A 80 13.30 -22.39 -7.63
CA TYR A 80 13.97 -21.23 -8.24
C TYR A 80 13.30 -20.76 -9.55
N TRP A 81 12.70 -21.67 -10.31
CA TRP A 81 12.00 -21.37 -11.56
C TRP A 81 10.77 -20.47 -11.33
N ILE A 82 10.12 -20.54 -10.17
CA ILE A 82 8.99 -19.67 -9.81
C ILE A 82 9.48 -18.22 -9.67
N ILE A 83 10.66 -18.02 -9.08
CA ILE A 83 11.29 -16.70 -8.94
C ILE A 83 11.61 -16.13 -10.33
N LEU A 84 12.11 -16.96 -11.26
CA LEU A 84 12.35 -16.53 -12.64
C LEU A 84 11.07 -16.09 -13.35
N ILE A 85 9.98 -16.87 -13.23
CA ILE A 85 8.67 -16.49 -13.79
C ILE A 85 8.20 -15.17 -13.19
N LEU A 86 8.34 -14.98 -11.87
CA LEU A 86 7.96 -13.74 -11.20
C LEU A 86 8.76 -12.53 -11.70
N SER A 87 10.07 -12.68 -11.89
CA SER A 87 10.95 -11.64 -12.44
C SER A 87 10.54 -11.20 -13.84
N VAL A 88 10.03 -12.12 -14.68
CA VAL A 88 9.47 -11.80 -16.00
C VAL A 88 8.05 -11.22 -15.88
N ALA A 89 7.22 -11.78 -15.00
CA ALA A 89 5.83 -11.37 -14.78
C ALA A 89 5.71 -9.89 -14.35
N GLN A 90 6.69 -9.42 -13.60
CA GLN A 90 6.83 -8.03 -13.17
C GLN A 90 6.71 -7.02 -14.33
N PHE A 91 7.16 -7.34 -15.55
CA PHE A 91 7.07 -6.42 -16.68
C PHE A 91 5.61 -6.13 -17.05
N GLY A 92 4.77 -7.17 -17.07
CA GLY A 92 3.33 -7.02 -17.26
C GLY A 92 2.67 -6.28 -16.09
N PHE A 93 3.15 -6.49 -14.86
CA PHE A 93 2.64 -5.76 -13.71
C PHE A 93 2.95 -4.27 -13.77
N ALA A 94 4.20 -3.91 -14.07
CA ALA A 94 4.63 -2.52 -14.23
C ALA A 94 3.84 -1.81 -15.33
N PHE A 95 3.58 -2.49 -16.45
CA PHE A 95 2.72 -1.98 -17.51
C PHE A 95 1.29 -1.73 -17.01
N SER A 96 0.68 -2.72 -16.35
CA SER A 96 -0.67 -2.60 -15.79
C SER A 96 -0.78 -1.42 -14.83
N ASN A 97 0.22 -1.27 -13.95
CA ASN A 97 0.37 -0.20 -12.98
C ASN A 97 0.52 1.19 -13.61
N LEU A 98 1.26 1.30 -14.72
CA LEU A 98 1.38 2.54 -15.47
C LEU A 98 0.04 2.94 -16.11
N VAL A 99 -0.69 1.98 -16.69
CA VAL A 99 -2.00 2.25 -17.32
C VAL A 99 -3.03 2.64 -16.26
N THR A 100 -3.19 1.84 -15.20
CA THR A 100 -4.14 2.12 -14.12
C THR A 100 -3.80 3.41 -13.39
N GLY A 101 -2.52 3.67 -13.11
CA GLY A 101 -2.06 4.92 -12.52
C GLY A 101 -2.33 6.13 -13.41
N THR A 102 -2.18 5.99 -14.73
CA THR A 102 -2.50 7.06 -15.69
C THR A 102 -3.99 7.31 -15.77
N SER A 103 -4.82 6.27 -15.92
CA SER A 103 -6.28 6.40 -15.94
C SER A 103 -6.79 7.05 -14.65
N ASN A 104 -6.27 6.61 -13.50
CA ASN A 104 -6.63 7.15 -12.21
C ASN A 104 -6.21 8.62 -12.05
N GLY A 105 -4.98 8.99 -12.43
CA GLY A 105 -4.51 10.38 -12.44
C GLY A 105 -5.31 11.30 -13.38
N LEU A 106 -5.86 10.77 -14.48
CA LEU A 106 -6.74 11.51 -15.39
C LEU A 106 -8.19 11.64 -14.88
N HIS A 107 -8.50 11.07 -13.71
CA HIS A 107 -9.85 10.92 -13.15
C HIS A 107 -10.77 10.03 -14.02
N ASP A 108 -10.22 9.15 -14.84
CA ASP A 108 -10.96 8.10 -15.53
C ASP A 108 -11.14 6.89 -14.60
N THR A 109 -11.97 7.08 -13.58
CA THR A 109 -12.29 6.06 -12.58
C THR A 109 -13.01 4.86 -13.17
N LYS A 110 -13.73 5.05 -14.30
CA LYS A 110 -14.41 3.97 -15.02
C LYS A 110 -13.40 3.00 -15.62
N THR A 111 -12.42 3.50 -16.37
CA THR A 111 -11.37 2.65 -16.95
C THR A 111 -10.56 1.97 -15.85
N TYR A 112 -10.18 2.70 -14.80
CA TYR A 112 -9.50 2.10 -13.63
C TYR A 112 -10.31 0.95 -13.03
N ALA A 113 -11.60 1.16 -12.73
CA ALA A 113 -12.46 0.14 -12.15
C ALA A 113 -12.66 -1.06 -13.08
N LEU A 114 -12.85 -0.83 -14.39
CA LEU A 114 -13.00 -1.91 -15.36
C LEU A 114 -11.75 -2.78 -15.47
N ILE A 115 -10.55 -2.19 -15.46
CA ILE A 115 -9.30 -2.96 -15.43
C ILE A 115 -9.25 -3.86 -14.19
N GLN A 116 -9.61 -3.32 -13.02
CA GLN A 116 -9.59 -4.09 -11.77
C GLN A 116 -10.64 -5.20 -11.76
N VAL A 117 -11.86 -4.94 -12.21
CA VAL A 117 -12.96 -5.92 -12.22
C VAL A 117 -12.69 -7.03 -13.24
N ILE A 118 -12.33 -6.68 -14.48
CA ILE A 118 -12.01 -7.66 -15.53
C ILE A 118 -10.78 -8.47 -15.13
N GLY A 119 -9.74 -7.83 -14.57
CA GLY A 119 -8.56 -8.51 -14.05
C GLY A 119 -8.92 -9.57 -13.00
N ASN A 120 -9.69 -9.19 -11.98
CA ASN A 120 -10.14 -10.14 -10.95
C ASN A 120 -10.98 -11.28 -11.54
N LEU A 121 -11.92 -10.99 -12.44
CA LEU A 121 -12.77 -12.00 -13.09
C LEU A 121 -11.96 -13.00 -13.92
N LEU A 122 -10.87 -12.57 -14.55
CA LEU A 122 -9.99 -13.45 -15.31
C LEU A 122 -9.08 -14.30 -14.41
N VAL A 123 -8.61 -13.76 -13.29
CA VAL A 123 -7.68 -14.49 -12.42
C VAL A 123 -8.35 -15.62 -11.65
N ILE A 124 -9.58 -15.42 -11.14
CA ILE A 124 -10.29 -16.43 -10.33
C ILE A 124 -10.37 -17.82 -11.01
N PRO A 125 -10.90 -17.96 -12.24
CA PRO A 125 -10.99 -19.27 -12.90
C PRO A 125 -9.61 -19.83 -13.23
N LEU A 126 -8.66 -18.98 -13.63
CA LEU A 126 -7.29 -19.39 -13.93
C LEU A 126 -6.61 -19.99 -12.69
N ALA A 127 -6.73 -19.30 -11.55
CA ALA A 127 -6.21 -19.75 -10.27
C ALA A 127 -6.83 -21.08 -9.85
N TRP A 128 -8.15 -21.24 -10.00
CA TRP A 128 -8.84 -22.49 -9.69
C TRP A 128 -8.31 -23.68 -10.51
N VAL A 129 -8.13 -23.51 -11.82
CA VAL A 129 -7.56 -24.55 -12.70
C VAL A 129 -6.13 -24.91 -12.27
N LEU A 130 -5.27 -23.90 -12.09
CA LEU A 130 -3.86 -24.11 -11.72
C LEU A 130 -3.74 -24.84 -10.39
N ILE A 131 -4.49 -24.42 -9.37
CA ILE A 131 -4.48 -25.05 -8.05
C ILE A 131 -4.97 -26.51 -8.15
N ARG A 132 -6.01 -26.78 -8.95
CA ARG A 132 -6.56 -28.13 -9.07
C ARG A 132 -5.58 -29.11 -9.70
N TYR A 133 -4.87 -28.73 -10.76
CA TYR A 133 -3.96 -29.62 -11.48
C TYR A 133 -2.53 -29.65 -10.91
N PHE A 134 -2.02 -28.53 -10.41
CA PHE A 134 -0.62 -28.39 -9.97
C PHE A 134 -0.46 -28.19 -8.46
N GLN A 135 -1.56 -28.27 -7.70
CA GLN A 135 -1.57 -28.22 -6.23
C GLN A 135 -0.77 -27.01 -5.70
N PHE A 136 0.32 -27.26 -4.96
CA PHE A 136 1.17 -26.23 -4.39
C PHE A 136 1.86 -25.34 -5.43
N ALA A 137 2.45 -25.95 -6.47
CA ALA A 137 3.09 -25.20 -7.55
C ALA A 137 2.05 -24.39 -8.33
N GLY A 138 0.85 -24.93 -8.50
CA GLY A 138 -0.29 -24.24 -9.10
C GLY A 138 -0.72 -23.01 -8.33
N ALA A 139 -0.82 -23.11 -7.00
CA ALA A 139 -1.08 -21.96 -6.14
C ALA A 139 0.01 -20.89 -6.29
N ALA A 140 1.29 -21.28 -6.26
CA ALA A 140 2.39 -20.34 -6.42
C ALA A 140 2.37 -19.62 -7.80
N ILE A 141 2.17 -20.38 -8.88
CA ILE A 141 2.07 -19.83 -10.25
C ILE A 141 0.86 -18.90 -10.39
N SER A 142 -0.29 -19.24 -9.78
CA SER A 142 -1.51 -18.42 -9.88
C SER A 142 -1.32 -17.00 -9.34
N VAL A 143 -0.52 -16.86 -8.28
CA VAL A 143 -0.20 -15.56 -7.67
C VAL A 143 0.69 -14.74 -8.59
N VAL A 144 1.66 -15.37 -9.25
CA VAL A 144 2.50 -14.71 -10.25
C VAL A 144 1.68 -14.29 -11.48
N LEU A 145 0.78 -15.17 -11.92
CA LEU A 145 -0.11 -14.91 -13.06
C LEU A 145 -1.14 -13.83 -12.77
N PHE A 146 -1.56 -13.65 -11.50
CA PHE A 146 -2.43 -12.54 -11.11
C PHE A 146 -1.88 -11.21 -11.66
N TYR A 147 -0.57 -10.97 -11.54
CA TYR A 147 0.03 -9.73 -12.00
C TYR A 147 0.15 -9.60 -13.52
N LEU A 148 0.28 -10.72 -14.23
CA LEU A 148 0.30 -10.76 -15.70
C LEU A 148 -1.10 -10.59 -16.29
N VAL A 149 -2.12 -11.18 -15.69
CA VAL A 149 -3.48 -11.18 -16.24
C VAL A 149 -4.08 -9.78 -16.32
N TYR A 150 -3.74 -8.89 -15.38
CA TYR A 150 -4.18 -7.50 -15.39
C TYR A 150 -3.58 -6.71 -16.57
N SER A 151 -2.51 -7.21 -17.18
CA SER A 151 -1.91 -6.58 -18.35
C SER A 151 -2.80 -6.70 -19.59
N PHE A 152 -3.66 -7.71 -19.69
CA PHE A 152 -4.59 -7.87 -20.81
C PHE A 152 -5.65 -6.77 -20.87
N PRO A 153 -6.48 -6.52 -19.84
CA PRO A 153 -7.40 -5.39 -19.86
C PRO A 153 -6.65 -4.05 -19.93
N ALA A 154 -5.52 -3.92 -19.24
CA ALA A 154 -4.70 -2.70 -19.34
C ALA A 154 -4.22 -2.43 -20.79
N LEU A 155 -3.84 -3.46 -21.55
CA LEU A 155 -3.41 -3.35 -22.94
C LEU A 155 -4.57 -2.91 -23.85
N PHE A 156 -5.77 -3.47 -23.64
CA PHE A 156 -6.98 -3.06 -24.36
C PHE A 156 -7.26 -1.57 -24.18
N PHE A 157 -7.23 -1.08 -22.94
CA PHE A 157 -7.46 0.35 -22.65
C PHE A 157 -6.30 1.24 -23.11
N TYR A 158 -5.06 0.76 -23.05
CA TYR A 158 -3.90 1.46 -23.60
C TYR A 158 -4.05 1.70 -25.11
N TYR A 159 -4.55 0.71 -25.87
CA TYR A 159 -4.79 0.90 -27.30
C TYR A 159 -5.95 1.86 -27.61
N ARG A 160 -6.88 2.07 -26.70
CA ARG A 160 -7.94 3.09 -26.83
C ARG A 160 -7.49 4.49 -26.42
N PHE A 161 -6.33 4.62 -25.79
CA PHE A 161 -5.82 5.90 -25.31
C PHE A 161 -5.33 6.78 -26.46
N SER A 162 -5.94 7.96 -26.64
CA SER A 162 -5.70 8.86 -27.77
C SER A 162 -4.26 9.38 -27.86
N LEU A 163 -3.59 9.52 -26.71
CA LEU A 163 -2.21 10.04 -26.65
C LEU A 163 -1.15 8.94 -26.83
N LYS A 164 -1.52 7.66 -27.01
CA LYS A 164 -0.57 6.54 -27.14
C LYS A 164 0.47 6.76 -28.24
N GLN A 165 0.05 7.37 -29.35
CA GLN A 165 0.90 7.60 -30.52
C GLN A 165 2.05 8.59 -30.25
N HIS A 166 1.90 9.44 -29.24
CA HIS A 166 2.92 10.40 -28.82
C HIS A 166 3.83 9.82 -27.72
N ILE A 167 3.44 8.72 -27.06
CA ILE A 167 4.24 8.01 -26.06
C ILE A 167 5.16 7.02 -26.78
N ARG A 168 6.06 7.53 -27.62
CA ARG A 168 7.04 6.74 -28.39
C ARG A 168 8.46 7.02 -27.92
N GLY A 169 9.32 6.01 -28.03
CA GLY A 169 10.73 6.10 -27.68
C GLY A 169 11.02 6.06 -26.18
N TRP A 170 12.21 6.53 -25.82
CA TRP A 170 12.77 6.56 -24.47
C TRP A 170 12.99 8.02 -24.07
N SER A 171 12.66 8.36 -22.83
CA SER A 171 12.88 9.71 -22.30
C SER A 171 13.66 9.63 -21.00
N PHE A 172 14.86 10.20 -21.00
CA PHE A 172 15.67 10.36 -19.81
C PHE A 172 15.62 11.82 -19.38
N ASP A 173 14.71 12.10 -18.45
CA ASP A 173 14.62 13.38 -17.78
C ASP A 173 15.05 13.19 -16.33
N ARG A 174 16.23 13.74 -15.97
CA ARG A 174 16.80 13.61 -14.63
C ARG A 174 15.87 14.17 -13.54
N GLY A 175 15.10 15.21 -13.84
CA GLY A 175 14.12 15.79 -12.92
C GLY A 175 12.97 14.82 -12.67
N GLN A 176 12.37 14.30 -13.73
CA GLN A 176 11.27 13.33 -13.62
C GLN A 176 11.72 12.02 -12.97
N PHE A 177 12.92 11.53 -13.28
CA PHE A 177 13.50 10.35 -12.63
C PHE A 177 13.69 10.55 -11.13
N LYS A 178 14.25 11.70 -10.70
CA LYS A 178 14.40 12.01 -9.27
C LYS A 178 13.04 12.06 -8.57
N SER A 179 12.04 12.62 -9.26
CA SER A 179 10.66 12.67 -8.78
C SER A 179 9.99 11.30 -8.68
N LEU A 180 10.30 10.34 -9.55
CA LEU A 180 9.79 8.96 -9.46
C LEU A 180 10.55 8.13 -8.41
N MET A 181 11.86 8.39 -8.27
CA MET A 181 12.69 7.75 -7.27
C MET A 181 12.21 8.06 -5.84
N SER A 182 11.70 9.26 -5.58
CA SER A 182 11.13 9.55 -4.26
C SER A 182 9.91 8.67 -3.95
N PHE A 183 9.03 8.39 -4.91
CA PHE A 183 7.91 7.44 -4.70
C PHE A 183 8.39 6.02 -4.52
N SER A 184 9.45 5.62 -5.24
CA SER A 184 10.07 4.31 -5.06
C SER A 184 10.63 4.16 -3.64
N MET A 185 11.31 5.20 -3.14
CA MET A 185 11.79 5.24 -1.75
C MET A 185 10.64 5.20 -0.74
N MET A 186 9.54 5.93 -0.97
CA MET A 186 8.36 5.86 -0.11
C MET A 186 7.79 4.43 -0.05
N ALA A 187 7.62 3.79 -1.22
CA ALA A 187 7.12 2.42 -1.30
C ALA A 187 8.06 1.42 -0.63
N CYS A 188 9.37 1.51 -0.87
CA CYS A 188 10.37 0.65 -0.24
C CYS A 188 10.35 0.78 1.28
N VAL A 189 10.28 2.00 1.81
CA VAL A 189 10.29 2.21 3.26
C VAL A 189 9.03 1.63 3.87
N GLY A 190 7.83 1.90 3.33
CA GLY A 190 6.59 1.29 3.84
C GLY A 190 6.57 -0.24 3.73
N ALA A 191 7.13 -0.80 2.66
CA ALA A 191 7.20 -2.25 2.44
C ALA A 191 8.17 -2.97 3.40
N ILE A 192 9.12 -2.25 4.01
CA ILE A 192 10.10 -2.81 4.95
C ILE A 192 9.73 -2.43 6.40
N SER A 193 9.36 -1.17 6.67
CA SER A 193 9.09 -0.65 8.00
C SER A 193 7.97 -1.41 8.69
N VAL A 194 6.83 -1.56 8.02
CA VAL A 194 5.62 -2.15 8.61
C VAL A 194 5.86 -3.62 8.97
N PRO A 195 6.33 -4.50 8.06
CA PRO A 195 6.60 -5.89 8.42
C PRO A 195 7.70 -6.05 9.47
N LEU A 196 8.72 -5.18 9.46
CA LEU A 196 9.80 -5.23 10.45
C LEU A 196 9.29 -4.94 11.85
N VAL A 197 8.47 -3.89 12.01
CA VAL A 197 7.83 -3.57 13.29
C VAL A 197 6.91 -4.72 13.73
N GLU A 198 6.15 -5.30 12.81
CA GLU A 198 5.31 -6.45 13.12
C GLU A 198 6.10 -7.68 13.60
N ILE A 199 7.25 -7.96 12.97
CA ILE A 199 8.14 -9.05 13.37
C ILE A 199 8.68 -8.82 14.78
N VAL A 200 9.14 -7.62 15.09
CA VAL A 200 9.73 -7.30 16.40
C VAL A 200 8.67 -7.45 17.51
N VAL A 201 7.50 -6.82 17.34
CA VAL A 201 6.42 -6.89 18.34
C VAL A 201 5.90 -8.32 18.51
N ARG A 202 5.71 -9.05 17.40
CA ARG A 202 5.29 -10.46 17.46
C ARG A 202 6.31 -11.33 18.20
N SER A 203 7.60 -11.13 17.92
CA SER A 203 8.66 -11.94 18.55
C SER A 203 8.72 -11.69 20.05
N ALA A 204 8.55 -10.44 20.49
CA ALA A 204 8.46 -10.10 21.91
C ALA A 204 7.23 -10.74 22.57
N LEU A 205 6.06 -10.70 21.93
CA LEU A 205 4.85 -11.36 22.44
C LEU A 205 5.03 -12.88 22.57
N VAL A 206 5.65 -13.53 21.58
CA VAL A 206 5.92 -14.97 21.62
C VAL A 206 6.85 -15.33 22.78
N HIS A 207 7.86 -14.51 23.05
CA HIS A 207 8.84 -14.78 24.10
C HIS A 207 8.27 -14.56 25.51
N GLU A 208 7.56 -13.45 25.73
CA GLU A 208 7.13 -13.02 27.07
C GLU A 208 5.74 -13.50 27.46
N VAL A 209 4.84 -13.73 26.49
CA VAL A 209 3.42 -14.04 26.73
C VAL A 209 3.03 -15.41 26.16
N GLY A 210 3.56 -15.74 24.97
CA GLY A 210 3.34 -17.01 24.30
C GLY A 210 2.64 -16.90 22.94
N TYR A 211 2.55 -18.04 22.25
CA TYR A 211 2.07 -18.11 20.87
C TYR A 211 0.60 -17.73 20.69
N ALA A 212 -0.27 -18.06 21.65
CA ALA A 212 -1.70 -17.75 21.57
C ALA A 212 -1.94 -16.22 21.53
N ALA A 213 -1.30 -15.48 22.45
CA ALA A 213 -1.35 -14.03 22.51
C ALA A 213 -0.82 -13.35 21.22
N ALA A 214 0.32 -13.82 20.71
CA ALA A 214 0.86 -13.35 19.44
C ALA A 214 -0.09 -13.63 18.26
N GLY A 215 -0.79 -14.78 18.27
CA GLY A 215 -1.81 -15.14 17.29
C GLY A 215 -3.02 -14.22 17.32
N ILE A 216 -3.54 -13.89 18.51
CA ILE A 216 -4.67 -12.95 18.68
C ILE A 216 -4.33 -11.58 18.13
N TRP A 217 -3.16 -11.05 18.46
CA TRP A 217 -2.72 -9.76 17.94
C TRP A 217 -2.50 -9.80 16.41
N GLN A 218 -1.90 -10.85 15.88
CA GLN A 218 -1.73 -10.96 14.42
C GLN A 218 -3.07 -11.08 13.68
N ALA A 219 -4.06 -11.73 14.28
CA ALA A 219 -5.41 -11.79 13.75
C ALA A 219 -6.08 -10.40 13.72
N SER A 220 -5.88 -9.59 14.77
CA SER A 220 -6.39 -8.20 14.80
C SER A 220 -5.79 -7.34 13.70
N ILE A 221 -4.47 -7.43 13.48
CA ILE A 221 -3.77 -6.68 12.42
C ILE A 221 -4.26 -7.09 11.03
N LYS A 222 -4.47 -8.40 10.79
CA LYS A 222 -5.02 -8.88 9.51
C LYS A 222 -6.42 -8.34 9.26
N LEU A 223 -7.30 -8.42 10.24
CA LEU A 223 -8.65 -7.88 10.15
C LEU A 223 -8.60 -6.37 9.90
N ALA A 224 -7.72 -5.65 10.60
CA ALA A 224 -7.49 -4.23 10.42
C ALA A 224 -7.03 -3.87 9.01
N SER A 225 -6.08 -4.63 8.46
CA SER A 225 -5.57 -4.40 7.11
C SER A 225 -6.66 -4.51 6.04
N ALA A 226 -7.65 -5.40 6.23
CA ALA A 226 -8.72 -5.63 5.27
C ALA A 226 -9.63 -4.40 5.12
N TYR A 227 -10.16 -3.85 6.24
CA TYR A 227 -10.99 -2.65 6.15
C TYR A 227 -10.18 -1.38 5.90
N MET A 228 -8.94 -1.30 6.38
CA MET A 228 -8.04 -0.17 6.07
C MET A 228 -7.74 -0.08 4.59
N GLY A 229 -7.61 -1.23 3.91
CA GLY A 229 -7.41 -1.30 2.46
C GLY A 229 -8.47 -0.53 1.68
N PHE A 230 -9.73 -0.55 2.12
CA PHE A 230 -10.80 0.23 1.51
C PHE A 230 -10.51 1.74 1.53
N PHE A 231 -10.13 2.28 2.68
CA PHE A 231 -9.79 3.70 2.82
C PHE A 231 -8.56 4.08 2.00
N VAL A 232 -7.51 3.24 2.03
CA VAL A 232 -6.28 3.46 1.26
C VAL A 232 -6.58 3.52 -0.24
N VAL A 233 -7.35 2.57 -0.77
CA VAL A 233 -7.75 2.55 -2.18
C VAL A 233 -8.60 3.78 -2.52
N PHE A 234 -9.57 4.13 -1.69
CA PHE A 234 -10.40 5.31 -1.89
C PHE A 234 -9.58 6.60 -1.92
N PHE A 235 -8.64 6.78 -0.97
CA PHE A 235 -7.80 7.96 -0.93
C PHE A 235 -6.83 8.01 -2.10
N ALA A 236 -6.21 6.90 -2.48
CA ALA A 236 -5.32 6.83 -3.64
C ALA A 236 -6.07 7.06 -4.97
N ALA A 237 -7.31 6.58 -5.09
CA ALA A 237 -8.09 6.67 -6.32
C ALA A 237 -8.82 8.00 -6.50
N TYR A 238 -9.22 8.67 -5.42
CA TYR A 238 -10.07 9.85 -5.51
C TYR A 238 -9.48 11.08 -4.85
N PHE A 239 -9.03 10.96 -3.61
CA PHE A 239 -8.55 12.10 -2.83
C PHE A 239 -7.19 12.60 -3.31
N MET A 240 -6.25 11.69 -3.55
CA MET A 240 -4.89 12.01 -3.97
C MET A 240 -4.84 12.76 -5.31
N PRO A 241 -5.50 12.31 -6.40
CA PRO A 241 -5.58 13.06 -7.65
C PRO A 241 -6.11 14.50 -7.45
N LEU A 242 -7.17 14.63 -6.64
CA LEU A 242 -7.81 15.92 -6.36
C LEU A 242 -6.86 16.90 -5.65
N VAL A 243 -6.08 16.44 -4.67
CA VAL A 243 -5.07 17.26 -3.96
C VAL A 243 -3.86 17.57 -4.85
N SER A 244 -3.45 16.62 -5.70
CA SER A 244 -2.32 16.80 -6.61
C SER A 244 -2.58 17.84 -7.70
N ALA A 245 -3.82 17.94 -8.20
CA ALA A 245 -4.21 18.94 -9.19
C ALA A 245 -4.28 20.38 -8.64
N GLN A 246 -4.41 20.54 -7.32
CA GLN A 246 -4.64 21.84 -6.68
C GLN A 246 -3.35 22.49 -6.16
N LYS A 247 -3.21 23.80 -6.37
CA LYS A 247 -2.07 24.61 -5.89
C LYS A 247 -2.40 25.48 -4.68
N ASP A 248 -3.66 25.88 -4.55
CA ASP A 248 -4.13 26.72 -3.45
C ASP A 248 -4.20 25.93 -2.13
N SER A 249 -3.46 26.41 -1.13
CA SER A 249 -3.40 25.80 0.19
C SER A 249 -4.69 25.94 0.99
N ALA A 250 -5.44 27.03 0.83
CA ALA A 250 -6.70 27.23 1.53
C ALA A 250 -7.76 26.22 1.05
N TYR A 251 -7.87 26.05 -0.28
CA TYR A 251 -8.71 25.01 -0.88
C TYR A 251 -8.33 23.60 -0.41
N ILE A 252 -7.02 23.28 -0.39
CA ILE A 252 -6.54 21.99 0.12
C ILE A 252 -6.93 21.81 1.60
N GLY A 253 -6.82 22.85 2.43
CA GLY A 253 -7.28 22.84 3.81
C GLY A 253 -8.75 22.45 3.94
N GLY A 254 -9.64 23.14 3.24
CA GLY A 254 -11.08 22.83 3.23
C GLY A 254 -11.37 21.41 2.76
N LEU A 255 -10.64 20.93 1.75
CA LEU A 255 -10.78 19.57 1.24
C LEU A 255 -10.33 18.51 2.27
N VAL A 256 -9.19 18.74 2.95
CA VAL A 256 -8.67 17.85 3.99
C VAL A 256 -9.68 17.73 5.13
N PHE A 257 -10.20 18.83 5.67
CA PHE A 257 -11.20 18.78 6.74
C PHE A 257 -12.52 18.12 6.31
N LYS A 258 -12.93 18.29 5.06
CA LYS A 258 -14.10 17.58 4.50
C LYS A 258 -13.87 16.07 4.49
N PHE A 259 -12.75 15.61 3.95
CA PHE A 259 -12.44 14.19 3.86
C PHE A 259 -12.14 13.54 5.22
N MET A 260 -11.54 14.28 6.16
CA MET A 260 -11.39 13.82 7.55
C MET A 260 -12.75 13.56 8.20
N ARG A 261 -13.72 14.46 8.04
CA ARG A 261 -15.09 14.27 8.57
C ARG A 261 -15.80 13.07 7.92
N ILE A 262 -15.69 12.93 6.60
CA ILE A 262 -16.28 11.79 5.88
C ILE A 262 -15.64 10.48 6.35
N ALA A 263 -14.31 10.43 6.42
CA ALA A 263 -13.58 9.23 6.82
C ALA A 263 -13.88 8.84 8.28
N ALA A 264 -13.91 9.81 9.20
CA ALA A 264 -14.35 9.60 10.57
C ALA A 264 -15.79 9.08 10.64
N GLY A 265 -16.73 9.71 9.93
CA GLY A 265 -18.14 9.29 9.94
C GLY A 265 -18.33 7.86 9.41
N VAL A 266 -17.72 7.55 8.26
CA VAL A 266 -17.79 6.21 7.68
C VAL A 266 -17.14 5.17 8.59
N PHE A 267 -16.00 5.48 9.21
CA PHE A 267 -15.34 4.57 10.14
C PHE A 267 -16.14 4.37 11.42
N LEU A 268 -16.76 5.41 11.99
CA LEU A 268 -17.59 5.27 13.19
C LEU A 268 -18.82 4.39 12.93
N VAL A 269 -19.46 4.54 11.78
CA VAL A 269 -20.60 3.68 11.40
C VAL A 269 -20.14 2.24 11.15
N GLY A 270 -19.12 2.04 10.31
CA GLY A 270 -18.63 0.70 9.95
C GLY A 270 -17.96 -0.03 11.12
N GLY A 271 -17.05 0.65 11.81
CA GLY A 271 -16.36 0.14 13.00
C GLY A 271 -17.30 -0.05 14.19
N GLY A 272 -18.28 0.84 14.37
CA GLY A 272 -19.34 0.68 15.37
C GLY A 272 -20.21 -0.54 15.10
N ALA A 273 -20.67 -0.72 13.85
CA ALA A 273 -21.40 -1.92 13.44
C ALA A 273 -20.57 -3.20 13.64
N PHE A 274 -19.28 -3.16 13.26
CA PHE A 274 -18.36 -4.26 13.49
C PHE A 274 -18.22 -4.58 14.99
N TYR A 275 -18.08 -3.57 15.84
CA TYR A 275 -17.93 -3.75 17.28
C TYR A 275 -19.18 -4.39 17.92
N VAL A 276 -20.38 -3.99 17.50
CA VAL A 276 -21.64 -4.58 17.98
C VAL A 276 -21.76 -6.04 17.54
N LEU A 277 -21.33 -6.35 16.31
CA LEU A 277 -21.42 -7.70 15.74
C LEU A 277 -20.19 -8.58 16.02
N ARG A 278 -19.23 -8.12 16.84
CA ARG A 278 -17.90 -8.74 16.97
C ARG A 278 -17.94 -10.20 17.41
N ASP A 279 -18.85 -10.55 18.32
CA ASP A 279 -18.98 -11.92 18.86
C ASP A 279 -19.41 -12.93 17.79
N ASN A 280 -20.08 -12.46 16.73
CA ASN A 280 -20.49 -13.28 15.59
C ASN A 280 -19.46 -13.20 14.44
N LEU A 281 -18.93 -12.00 14.16
CA LEU A 281 -18.04 -11.77 13.01
C LEU A 281 -16.64 -12.35 13.23
N ILE A 282 -16.09 -12.28 14.44
CA ILE A 282 -14.74 -12.77 14.72
C ILE A 282 -14.63 -14.28 14.51
N PRO A 283 -15.52 -15.13 15.09
CA PRO A 283 -15.51 -16.57 14.81
C PRO A 283 -15.79 -16.90 13.35
N LEU A 284 -16.64 -16.11 12.67
CA LEU A 284 -16.99 -16.31 11.26
C LEU A 284 -15.82 -16.03 10.31
N PHE A 285 -15.07 -14.93 10.52
CA PHE A 285 -13.96 -14.55 9.65
C PHE A 285 -12.65 -15.25 9.97
N LEU A 286 -12.48 -15.70 11.20
CA LEU A 286 -11.25 -16.35 11.67
C LEU A 286 -11.54 -17.80 12.07
N SER A 287 -11.81 -18.03 13.36
CA SER A 287 -12.12 -19.31 13.98
C SER A 287 -12.63 -19.03 15.40
N PRO A 288 -13.43 -19.93 16.00
CA PRO A 288 -13.83 -19.84 17.42
C PRO A 288 -12.64 -19.71 18.39
N GLU A 289 -11.45 -20.20 18.02
CA GLU A 289 -10.22 -20.06 18.82
C GLU A 289 -9.78 -18.60 19.03
N PHE A 290 -10.25 -17.67 18.20
CA PHE A 290 -9.93 -16.24 18.31
C PHE A 290 -10.97 -15.44 19.09
N PHE A 291 -11.88 -16.09 19.83
CA PHE A 291 -12.93 -15.40 20.56
C PHE A 291 -12.40 -14.37 21.58
N GLU A 292 -11.23 -14.61 22.17
CA GLU A 292 -10.56 -13.63 23.05
C GLU A 292 -10.28 -12.27 22.37
N LEU A 293 -10.21 -12.23 21.03
CA LEU A 293 -10.08 -10.99 20.28
C LEU A 293 -11.30 -10.08 20.44
N SER A 294 -12.49 -10.62 20.71
CA SER A 294 -13.73 -9.84 20.89
C SER A 294 -13.59 -8.82 22.03
N ASP A 295 -12.85 -9.14 23.08
CA ASP A 295 -12.63 -8.21 24.21
C ASP A 295 -11.59 -7.13 23.90
N LEU A 296 -10.70 -7.39 22.93
CA LEU A 296 -9.56 -6.52 22.61
C LEU A 296 -9.81 -5.64 21.38
N ILE A 297 -10.73 -6.04 20.50
CA ILE A 297 -10.95 -5.37 19.22
C ILE A 297 -11.44 -3.92 19.39
N GLY A 298 -12.08 -3.59 20.51
CA GLY A 298 -12.46 -2.20 20.83
C GLY A 298 -11.25 -1.27 20.86
N TYR A 299 -10.12 -1.71 21.42
CA TYR A 299 -8.88 -0.94 21.42
C TYR A 299 -8.29 -0.82 20.02
N GLN A 300 -8.32 -1.90 19.23
CA GLN A 300 -7.88 -1.86 17.83
C GLN A 300 -8.67 -0.82 17.03
N LEU A 301 -10.01 -0.87 17.10
CA LEU A 301 -10.90 0.05 16.41
C LEU A 301 -10.69 1.50 16.85
N ALA A 302 -10.46 1.74 18.14
CA ALA A 302 -10.18 3.08 18.66
C ALA A 302 -8.89 3.67 18.06
N GLY A 303 -7.79 2.90 18.03
CA GLY A 303 -6.56 3.34 17.38
C GLY A 303 -6.72 3.54 15.88
N ASP A 304 -7.47 2.65 15.25
CA ASP A 304 -7.73 2.65 13.82
C ASP A 304 -8.60 3.81 13.35
N PHE A 305 -9.50 4.32 14.20
CA PHE A 305 -10.22 5.57 13.95
C PHE A 305 -9.25 6.74 13.75
N PHE A 306 -8.30 6.95 14.68
CA PHE A 306 -7.30 8.01 14.56
C PHE A 306 -6.37 7.79 13.37
N ARG A 307 -6.03 6.54 13.08
CA ARG A 307 -5.22 6.16 11.91
C ARG A 307 -5.89 6.55 10.59
N VAL A 308 -7.16 6.21 10.39
CA VAL A 308 -7.93 6.55 9.17
C VAL A 308 -8.02 8.06 8.98
N VAL A 309 -8.28 8.80 10.05
CA VAL A 309 -8.37 10.26 9.96
C VAL A 309 -6.99 10.87 9.63
N SER A 310 -5.92 10.34 10.22
CA SER A 310 -4.54 10.76 9.92
C SER A 310 -4.11 10.44 8.49
N TYR A 311 -4.63 9.35 7.91
CA TYR A 311 -4.34 8.97 6.53
C TYR A 311 -4.73 10.06 5.53
N VAL A 312 -5.79 10.83 5.79
CA VAL A 312 -6.15 11.97 4.93
C VAL A 312 -4.97 12.94 4.81
N ILE A 313 -4.31 13.29 5.91
CA ILE A 313 -3.14 14.18 5.91
C ILE A 313 -1.93 13.46 5.29
N ALA A 314 -1.71 12.19 5.60
CA ALA A 314 -0.61 11.40 5.02
C ALA A 314 -0.70 11.35 3.49
N PHE A 315 -1.90 11.20 2.92
CA PHE A 315 -2.10 11.25 1.47
C PHE A 315 -1.83 12.63 0.88
N VAL A 316 -1.95 13.73 1.63
CA VAL A 316 -1.48 15.06 1.18
C VAL A 316 0.04 15.08 1.03
N ILE A 317 0.78 14.49 1.98
CA ILE A 317 2.25 14.40 1.93
C ILE A 317 2.68 13.65 0.66
N VAL A 318 2.02 12.53 0.36
CA VAL A 318 2.23 11.73 -0.85
C VAL A 318 1.83 12.52 -2.11
N ALA A 319 0.67 13.17 -2.10
CA ALA A 319 0.19 14.01 -3.21
C ALA A 319 1.10 15.21 -3.52
N LYS A 320 1.86 15.70 -2.53
CA LYS A 320 2.88 16.75 -2.69
C LYS A 320 4.30 16.21 -2.91
N ALA A 321 4.48 14.89 -3.05
CA ALA A 321 5.77 14.22 -3.25
C ALA A 321 6.84 14.61 -2.22
N SER A 322 6.45 14.87 -0.96
CA SER A 322 7.39 15.27 0.09
C SER A 322 8.02 14.05 0.77
N LEU A 323 9.11 13.54 0.17
CA LEU A 323 9.84 12.36 0.69
C LEU A 323 10.27 12.54 2.14
N LYS A 324 10.83 13.71 2.48
CA LYS A 324 11.35 13.96 3.84
C LYS A 324 10.25 13.82 4.90
N LEU A 325 9.08 14.41 4.66
CA LEU A 325 7.97 14.33 5.61
C LEU A 325 7.43 12.91 5.71
N TYR A 326 7.32 12.20 4.58
CA TYR A 326 6.88 10.80 4.57
C TYR A 326 7.83 9.90 5.38
N LEU A 327 9.13 10.02 5.18
CA LEU A 327 10.11 9.22 5.91
C LEU A 327 10.08 9.51 7.42
N ILE A 328 9.99 10.79 7.81
CA ILE A 328 9.88 11.16 9.22
C ILE A 328 8.60 10.58 9.83
N SER A 329 7.46 10.69 9.15
CA SER A 329 6.20 10.17 9.68
C SER A 329 6.23 8.66 9.84
N GLU A 330 6.71 7.94 8.81
CA GLU A 330 6.73 6.48 8.77
C GLU A 330 7.67 5.90 9.84
N ILE A 331 8.89 6.43 9.91
CA ILE A 331 9.90 5.96 10.88
C ILE A 331 9.48 6.33 12.31
N THR A 332 8.98 7.55 12.55
CA THR A 332 8.53 7.96 13.89
C THR A 332 7.36 7.11 14.36
N GLN A 333 6.38 6.84 13.48
CA GLN A 333 5.24 5.98 13.79
C GLN A 333 5.69 4.56 14.14
N GLY A 334 6.57 3.96 13.31
CA GLY A 334 7.08 2.61 13.54
C GLY A 334 7.89 2.49 14.83
N LEU A 335 8.82 3.43 15.08
CA LEU A 335 9.62 3.46 16.31
C LEU A 335 8.75 3.68 17.55
N MET A 336 7.78 4.58 17.48
CA MET A 336 6.88 4.85 18.59
C MET A 336 6.03 3.62 18.94
N PHE A 337 5.45 2.96 17.93
CA PHE A 337 4.66 1.76 18.16
C PHE A 337 5.51 0.63 18.74
N CYS A 338 6.71 0.41 18.18
CA CYS A 338 7.63 -0.62 18.66
C CYS A 338 8.03 -0.38 20.12
N SER A 339 8.51 0.83 20.44
CA SER A 339 8.93 1.18 21.80
C SER A 339 7.79 1.07 22.82
N LEU A 340 6.61 1.61 22.51
CA LEU A 340 5.46 1.52 23.41
C LEU A 340 5.00 0.06 23.61
N SER A 341 5.01 -0.74 22.56
CA SER A 341 4.62 -2.16 22.65
C SER A 341 5.61 -2.95 23.50
N LEU A 342 6.92 -2.78 23.28
CA LEU A 342 7.95 -3.47 24.06
C LEU A 342 7.91 -3.05 25.54
N LEU A 343 7.71 -1.76 25.83
CA LEU A 343 7.53 -1.29 27.20
C LEU A 343 6.29 -1.92 27.85
N ALA A 344 5.16 -1.95 27.15
CA ALA A 344 3.92 -2.52 27.69
C ALA A 344 4.03 -4.03 27.94
N ILE A 345 4.75 -4.75 27.08
CA ILE A 345 5.04 -6.19 27.27
C ILE A 345 5.94 -6.38 28.51
N ASN A 346 7.03 -5.61 28.63
CA ASN A 346 7.97 -5.72 29.75
C ASN A 346 7.35 -5.37 31.11
N VAL A 347 6.37 -4.45 31.15
CA VAL A 347 5.63 -4.10 32.38
C VAL A 347 4.62 -5.21 32.78
N GLY A 348 4.44 -6.23 31.94
CA GLY A 348 3.56 -7.36 32.22
C GLY A 348 2.10 -7.14 31.80
N TRP A 349 1.81 -6.15 30.96
CA TRP A 349 0.45 -5.93 30.43
C TRP A 349 0.08 -6.92 29.32
N GLY A 350 1.03 -7.78 28.91
CA GLY A 350 0.85 -8.82 27.92
C GLY A 350 0.30 -8.29 26.59
N VAL A 351 -0.58 -9.04 25.95
CA VAL A 351 -1.18 -8.68 24.65
C VAL A 351 -2.03 -7.40 24.72
N LYS A 352 -2.73 -7.17 25.84
CA LYS A 352 -3.51 -5.94 26.09
C LYS A 352 -2.62 -4.71 26.01
N GLY A 353 -1.41 -4.80 26.53
CA GLY A 353 -0.40 -3.75 26.44
C GLY A 353 -0.10 -3.29 25.02
N VAL A 354 -0.04 -4.22 24.06
CA VAL A 354 0.20 -3.90 22.63
C VAL A 354 -0.98 -3.18 22.00
N PHE A 355 -2.22 -3.55 22.37
CA PHE A 355 -3.41 -2.82 21.93
C PHE A 355 -3.46 -1.40 22.50
N TYR A 356 -3.08 -1.19 23.77
CA TYR A 356 -2.94 0.15 24.33
C TYR A 356 -1.85 0.96 23.62
N ALA A 357 -0.70 0.35 23.35
CA ALA A 357 0.37 0.98 22.59
C ALA A 357 -0.11 1.43 21.21
N HIS A 358 -0.93 0.62 20.52
CA HIS A 358 -1.55 0.99 19.24
C HIS A 358 -2.44 2.22 19.37
N VAL A 359 -3.32 2.27 20.36
CA VAL A 359 -4.21 3.43 20.59
C VAL A 359 -3.40 4.69 20.85
N VAL A 360 -2.48 4.64 21.82
CA VAL A 360 -1.66 5.79 22.24
C VAL A 360 -0.82 6.31 21.08
N MET A 361 -0.16 5.41 20.34
CA MET A 361 0.65 5.78 19.18
C MET A 361 -0.18 6.47 18.10
N ASN A 362 -1.37 5.95 17.75
CA ASN A 362 -2.20 6.58 16.71
C ASN A 362 -2.78 7.93 17.15
N ILE A 363 -3.11 8.12 18.43
CA ILE A 363 -3.53 9.42 18.96
C ILE A 363 -2.40 10.43 18.84
N ILE A 364 -1.19 10.07 19.28
CA ILE A 364 -0.03 10.98 19.21
C ILE A 364 0.30 11.29 17.75
N TYR A 365 0.33 10.28 16.89
CA TYR A 365 0.55 10.44 15.46
C TYR A 365 -0.48 11.38 14.81
N PHE A 366 -1.76 11.22 15.14
CA PHE A 366 -2.84 12.10 14.69
C PHE A 366 -2.61 13.56 15.10
N LEU A 367 -2.29 13.80 16.37
CA LEU A 367 -2.00 15.15 16.87
C LEU A 367 -0.78 15.76 16.16
N CYS A 368 0.30 15.00 15.98
CA CYS A 368 1.49 15.44 15.25
C CYS A 368 1.16 15.80 13.80
N MET A 369 0.37 14.98 13.11
CA MET A 369 -0.06 15.22 11.73
C MET A 369 -0.93 16.48 11.61
N LEU A 370 -1.86 16.64 12.55
CA LEU A 370 -2.78 17.78 12.58
C LEU A 370 -2.02 19.09 12.83
N ILE A 371 -1.12 19.12 13.82
CA ILE A 371 -0.26 20.28 14.11
C ILE A 371 0.63 20.59 12.89
N GLY A 372 1.29 19.57 12.32
CA GLY A 372 2.13 19.73 11.13
C GLY A 372 1.37 20.30 9.94
N PHE A 373 0.12 19.88 9.74
CA PHE A 373 -0.74 20.39 8.69
C PHE A 373 -1.17 21.85 8.91
N PHE A 374 -1.53 22.24 10.13
CA PHE A 374 -1.81 23.65 10.46
C PHE A 374 -0.60 24.57 10.23
N VAL A 375 0.60 24.12 10.60
CA VAL A 375 1.84 24.85 10.33
C VAL A 375 2.08 24.99 8.82
N TYR A 376 1.78 23.96 8.05
CA TYR A 376 1.86 23.99 6.58
C TYR A 376 0.90 25.03 5.97
N LEU A 377 -0.36 25.08 6.41
CA LEU A 377 -1.34 26.06 5.93
C LEU A 377 -0.90 27.49 6.24
N LYS A 378 -0.51 27.76 7.50
CA LYS A 378 -0.11 29.11 7.94
C LYS A 378 1.13 29.63 7.21
N ARG A 379 2.12 28.78 6.94
CA ARG A 379 3.33 29.19 6.18
C ARG A 379 3.01 29.57 4.74
N ARG A 380 2.07 28.88 4.11
CA ARG A 380 1.65 29.14 2.71
C ARG A 380 0.81 30.41 2.60
N GLU A 381 -0.07 30.67 3.56
CA GLU A 381 -0.81 31.94 3.65
C GLU A 381 0.15 33.13 3.81
N ALA A 382 1.14 33.01 4.69
CA ALA A 382 2.15 34.07 4.88
C ALA A 382 3.01 34.33 3.62
N SER A 383 3.34 33.31 2.83
CA SER A 383 4.05 33.49 1.56
C SER A 383 3.21 34.14 0.46
N HIS A 384 1.88 33.96 0.48
CA HIS A 384 0.95 34.60 -0.45
C HIS A 384 0.57 36.04 -0.06
N ALA A 385 0.76 36.43 1.20
CA ALA A 385 0.54 37.81 1.65
C ALA A 385 1.74 38.75 1.37
N VAL A 386 2.90 38.19 1.01
CA VAL A 386 4.17 38.93 0.85
C VAL A 386 4.62 39.04 -0.62
N GLY A 387 4.02 38.28 -1.54
CA GLY A 387 4.30 38.34 -2.98
C GLY A 387 3.04 38.60 -3.78
#